data_AF-A0A962R238-F1
#
_entry.id   AF-A0A962R238-F1
#
_cell.length_a   1.000
_cell.length_b   1.000
_cell.length_c   1.000
_cell.angle_alpha   90.00
_cell.angle_beta   90.00
_cell.angle_gamma   90.00
#
_symmetry.space_group_name_H-M   'P 1'
#
loop_
_entity.id
_entity.type
_entity.pdbx_description
1 polymer ?
#
loop_
_entity_poly.entity_id
_entity_poly.type
_entity_poly.pdbx_seq_one_letter_code
_entity_poly.pdbx_strand_id
1 'polypeptide(L)'
;MASFLAFLFVFLAVGLASAFRAKKTRTDYYLAGSEVAPWLAGLSAVATNNSGYMFIGVIGFTYQTGLAAIWLMVGWILGDFFASLFIHRRLREATARTHEASFAAVLASWNGQNFDVWRRIAAFIMLLFLGAYAAAQISAGGKALQGVLGWDPKLGAVVVATMVLAYSIAG
;
A
#
# COMPACT_ATOMS: atom_id res chain seq x y z
N MET A 1 2.37 -26.51 -1.68
CA MET A 1 3.50 -26.08 -0.83
C MET A 1 4.69 -25.60 -1.67
N ALA A 2 5.29 -26.46 -2.51
CA ALA A 2 6.47 -26.10 -3.31
C ALA A 2 6.24 -24.87 -4.22
N SER A 3 5.10 -24.79 -4.91
CA SER A 3 4.73 -23.63 -5.74
C SER A 3 4.62 -22.33 -4.93
N PHE A 4 4.01 -22.38 -3.75
CA PHE A 4 3.85 -21.22 -2.87
C PHE A 4 5.20 -20.69 -2.35
N LEU A 5 6.07 -21.59 -1.89
CA LEU A 5 7.42 -21.23 -1.45
C LEU A 5 8.27 -20.68 -2.60
N ALA A 6 8.14 -21.24 -3.81
CA ALA A 6 8.81 -20.73 -4.99
C ALA A 6 8.36 -19.30 -5.33
N PHE A 7 7.06 -19.01 -5.29
CA PHE A 7 6.54 -17.65 -5.51
C PHE A 7 7.07 -16.66 -4.46
N LEU A 8 7.04 -17.04 -3.18
CA LEU A 8 7.58 -16.25 -2.08
C LEU A 8 9.07 -15.95 -2.26
N PHE A 9 9.85 -16.94 -2.71
CA PHE A 9 11.27 -16.76 -3.00
C PHE A 9 11.50 -15.81 -4.17
N VAL A 10 10.70 -15.90 -5.23
CA VAL A 10 10.78 -14.97 -6.38
C VAL A 10 10.54 -13.52 -5.92
N PHE A 11 9.53 -13.26 -5.09
CA PHE A 11 9.29 -11.91 -4.55
C PHE A 11 10.46 -11.40 -3.71
N LEU A 12 11.00 -12.25 -2.83
CA LEU A 12 12.17 -11.91 -2.03
C LEU A 12 13.39 -11.60 -2.92
N ALA A 13 13.64 -12.42 -3.93
CA ALA A 13 14.74 -12.24 -4.87
C ALA A 13 14.62 -10.95 -5.68
N VAL A 14 13.41 -10.59 -6.14
CA VAL A 14 13.17 -9.31 -6.83
C VAL A 14 13.41 -8.13 -5.90
N GLY A 15 12.93 -8.18 -4.65
CA GLY A 15 13.18 -7.13 -3.66
C GLY A 15 14.67 -6.94 -3.38
N LEU A 16 15.40 -8.04 -3.16
CA LEU A 16 16.85 -8.02 -2.99
C LEU A 16 17.58 -7.51 -4.25
N ALA A 17 17.15 -7.91 -5.45
CA ALA A 17 17.75 -7.44 -6.70
C ALA A 17 17.54 -5.92 -6.89
N SER A 18 16.38 -5.40 -6.47
CA SER A 18 16.09 -3.96 -6.48
C SER A 18 17.05 -3.19 -5.58
N ALA A 19 17.35 -3.72 -4.39
CA ALA A 19 18.33 -3.15 -3.46
C ALA A 19 19.69 -2.88 -4.10
N PHE A 20 20.17 -3.81 -4.93
CA PHE A 20 21.45 -3.69 -5.62
C PHE A 20 21.45 -2.68 -6.77
N ARG A 21 20.26 -2.25 -7.23
CA ARG A 21 20.07 -1.28 -8.33
C ARG A 21 19.67 0.11 -7.84
N ALA A 22 19.26 0.26 -6.57
CA ALA A 22 18.77 1.51 -6.01
C ALA A 22 19.88 2.58 -5.91
N LYS A 23 19.54 3.83 -6.27
CA LYS A 23 20.43 4.98 -6.04
C LYS A 23 20.19 5.48 -4.61
N LYS A 24 21.26 5.87 -3.91
CA LYS A 24 21.20 6.32 -2.50
C LYS A 24 20.67 7.76 -2.36
N THR A 25 19.59 8.13 -3.04
CA THR A 25 18.99 9.47 -2.95
C THR A 25 17.54 9.37 -2.48
N ARG A 26 17.07 10.41 -1.76
CA ARG A 26 15.69 10.45 -1.24
C ARG A 26 14.64 10.46 -2.35
N THR A 27 14.93 11.14 -3.47
CA THR A 27 14.04 11.21 -4.62
C THR A 27 13.95 9.88 -5.37
N ASP A 28 15.03 9.12 -5.44
CA ASP A 28 15.02 7.76 -5.98
C ASP A 28 14.19 6.84 -5.09
N TYR A 29 14.39 6.89 -3.77
CA TYR A 29 13.63 6.07 -2.83
C TYR A 29 12.12 6.36 -2.80
N TYR A 30 11.72 7.65 -2.78
CA TYR A 30 10.31 8.01 -2.65
C TYR A 30 9.56 8.13 -3.99
N LEU A 31 10.25 8.50 -5.07
CA LEU A 31 9.62 8.80 -6.36
C LEU A 31 10.18 7.96 -7.51
N ALA A 32 11.11 7.03 -7.25
CA ALA A 32 11.79 6.23 -8.27
C ALA A 32 12.35 7.11 -9.41
N GLY A 33 12.87 8.29 -9.05
CA GLY A 33 13.42 9.27 -10.00
C GLY A 33 12.38 9.86 -10.98
N SER A 34 11.08 9.60 -10.78
CA SER A 34 10.03 9.83 -11.80
C SER A 34 10.26 9.07 -13.12
N GLU A 35 11.09 8.02 -13.11
CA GLU A 35 11.45 7.22 -14.29
C GLU A 35 10.46 6.06 -14.55
N VAL A 36 9.52 5.82 -13.62
CA VAL A 36 8.52 4.74 -13.73
C VAL A 36 7.49 5.07 -14.81
N ALA A 37 7.36 4.19 -15.80
CA ALA A 37 6.40 4.34 -16.88
C ALA A 37 4.94 4.42 -16.33
N PRO A 38 4.06 5.26 -16.90
CA PRO A 38 2.70 5.47 -16.36
C PRO A 38 1.87 4.19 -16.21
N TRP A 39 2.03 3.22 -17.11
CA TRP A 39 1.32 1.94 -17.03
C TRP A 39 1.82 1.05 -15.87
N LEU A 40 3.12 1.11 -15.54
CA LEU A 40 3.69 0.43 -14.37
C LEU A 40 3.20 1.07 -13.07
N ALA A 41 3.12 2.41 -13.04
CA ALA A 41 2.55 3.13 -11.90
C ALA A 41 1.07 2.77 -11.70
N GLY A 42 0.29 2.68 -12.78
CA GLY A 42 -1.10 2.22 -12.73
C GLY A 42 -1.23 0.79 -12.24
N LEU A 43 -0.39 -0.13 -12.74
CA LEU A 43 -0.38 -1.53 -12.29
C LEU A 43 0.00 -1.65 -10.81
N SER A 44 0.97 -0.86 -10.33
CA SER A 44 1.33 -0.80 -8.91
C SER A 44 0.20 -0.26 -8.05
N ALA A 45 -0.56 0.72 -8.53
CA ALA A 45 -1.73 1.25 -7.81
C ALA A 45 -2.83 0.18 -7.69
N VAL A 46 -3.11 -0.56 -8.76
CA VAL A 46 -4.09 -1.67 -8.74
C VAL A 46 -3.62 -2.82 -7.84
N ALA A 47 -2.33 -3.17 -7.88
CA ALA A 47 -1.77 -4.18 -6.99
C ALA A 47 -1.86 -3.77 -5.51
N THR A 48 -1.58 -2.50 -5.20
CA THR A 48 -1.73 -1.95 -3.84
C THR A 48 -3.18 -2.01 -3.36
N ASN A 49 -4.12 -1.70 -4.26
CA ASN A 49 -5.54 -1.78 -3.99
C ASN A 49 -5.97 -3.24 -3.69
N ASN A 50 -5.43 -4.21 -4.43
CA ASN A 50 -5.72 -5.62 -4.24
C ASN A 50 -4.92 -6.26 -3.09
N SER A 51 -5.35 -5.95 -1.87
CA SER A 51 -4.68 -6.35 -0.64
C SER A 51 -5.40 -7.48 0.10
N GLY A 52 -4.87 -7.90 1.26
CA GLY A 52 -5.54 -8.83 2.17
C GLY A 52 -6.92 -8.34 2.63
N TYR A 53 -7.21 -7.04 2.54
CA TYR A 53 -8.58 -6.55 2.68
C TYR A 53 -9.51 -7.15 1.62
N MET A 54 -9.13 -7.16 0.35
CA MET A 54 -9.95 -7.71 -0.73
C MET A 54 -10.16 -9.22 -0.59
N PHE A 55 -9.09 -9.97 -0.32
CA PHE A 55 -9.16 -11.43 -0.30
C PHE A 55 -9.70 -12.02 1.01
N ILE A 56 -9.46 -11.38 2.16
CA ILE A 56 -9.89 -11.91 3.45
C ILE A 56 -11.01 -11.05 4.05
N GLY A 57 -10.84 -9.72 4.02
CA GLY A 57 -11.79 -8.78 4.60
C GLY A 57 -13.13 -8.74 3.89
N VAL A 58 -13.15 -8.41 2.60
CA VAL A 58 -14.38 -8.28 1.80
C VAL A 58 -15.08 -9.63 1.68
N ILE A 59 -14.34 -10.73 1.49
CA ILE A 59 -14.92 -12.08 1.45
C ILE A 59 -15.58 -12.41 2.80
N GLY A 60 -14.89 -12.20 3.91
CA GLY A 60 -15.45 -12.46 5.24
C GLY A 60 -16.67 -11.59 5.56
N PHE A 61 -16.62 -10.31 5.19
CA PHE A 61 -17.74 -9.40 5.35
C PHE A 61 -18.95 -9.80 4.49
N THR A 62 -18.70 -10.20 3.24
CA THR A 62 -19.74 -10.69 2.31
C THR A 62 -20.36 -11.99 2.82
N TYR A 63 -19.54 -12.89 3.39
CA TYR A 63 -20.04 -14.12 4.02
C TYR A 63 -21.01 -13.81 5.17
N GLN A 64 -20.73 -12.78 5.97
CA GLN A 64 -21.58 -12.40 7.10
C GLN A 64 -22.83 -11.60 6.70
N THR A 65 -22.72 -10.71 5.72
CA THR A 65 -23.77 -9.73 5.37
C THR A 65 -24.52 -10.06 4.09
N GLY A 66 -24.09 -11.09 3.36
CA GLY A 66 -24.68 -11.52 2.10
C GLY A 66 -24.51 -10.48 0.99
N LEU A 67 -25.48 -10.44 0.07
CA LEU A 67 -25.42 -9.62 -1.14
C LEU A 67 -25.36 -8.12 -0.86
N ALA A 68 -25.78 -7.67 0.34
CA ALA A 68 -25.70 -6.26 0.73
C ALA A 68 -24.28 -5.70 0.69
N ALA A 69 -23.24 -6.54 0.80
CA ALA A 69 -21.84 -6.15 0.65
C ALA A 69 -21.51 -5.50 -0.71
N ILE A 70 -22.32 -5.72 -1.75
CA ILE A 70 -22.13 -5.11 -3.07
C ILE A 70 -22.10 -3.58 -3.01
N TRP A 71 -22.83 -2.96 -2.08
CA TRP A 71 -22.87 -1.52 -1.92
C TRP A 71 -21.53 -0.93 -1.48
N LEU A 72 -20.69 -1.70 -0.76
CA LEU A 72 -19.32 -1.27 -0.46
C LEU A 72 -18.49 -1.14 -1.75
N MET A 73 -18.60 -2.11 -2.67
CA MET A 73 -17.90 -2.06 -3.94
C MET A 73 -18.38 -0.90 -4.81
N VAL A 74 -19.71 -0.70 -4.89
CA VAL A 74 -20.28 0.42 -5.65
C VAL A 74 -19.82 1.77 -5.09
N GLY A 75 -19.93 1.95 -3.76
CA GLY A 75 -19.50 3.18 -3.11
C GLY A 75 -18.00 3.46 -3.30
N TRP A 76 -17.18 2.42 -3.25
CA TRP A 76 -15.75 2.54 -3.49
C TRP A 76 -15.41 2.93 -4.92
N ILE A 77 -15.98 2.25 -5.93
CA ILE A 77 -15.74 2.56 -7.34
C ILE A 77 -16.17 3.99 -7.66
N LEU A 78 -17.35 4.41 -7.19
CA LEU A 78 -17.84 5.77 -7.39
C LEU A 78 -16.95 6.79 -6.67
N GLY A 79 -16.54 6.50 -5.43
CA GLY A 79 -15.63 7.35 -4.66
C GLY A 79 -14.30 7.56 -5.36
N ASP A 80 -13.68 6.49 -5.84
CA ASP A 80 -12.42 6.53 -6.58
C ASP A 80 -12.58 7.28 -7.92
N PHE A 81 -13.68 7.04 -8.63
CA PHE A 81 -14.02 7.76 -9.85
C PHE A 81 -14.12 9.27 -9.60
N PHE A 82 -14.89 9.72 -8.60
CA PHE A 82 -15.00 11.14 -8.29
C PHE A 82 -13.69 11.75 -7.78
N ALA A 83 -12.93 11.02 -6.96
CA ALA A 83 -11.60 11.45 -6.52
C ALA A 83 -10.66 11.63 -7.73
N SER A 84 -10.72 10.73 -8.70
CA SER A 84 -9.91 10.81 -9.92
C SER A 84 -10.22 12.05 -10.76
N LEU A 85 -11.51 12.39 -10.89
CA LEU A 85 -11.98 13.55 -11.66
C LEU A 85 -11.59 14.87 -11.00
N PHE A 86 -11.73 14.98 -9.67
CA PHE A 86 -11.62 16.27 -8.98
C PHE A 86 -10.30 16.50 -8.25
N ILE A 87 -9.64 15.44 -7.77
CA ILE A 87 -8.52 15.54 -6.83
C ILE A 87 -7.18 15.27 -7.53
N HIS A 88 -7.07 14.22 -8.35
CA HIS A 88 -5.77 13.77 -8.87
C HIS A 88 -5.01 14.85 -9.65
N ARG A 89 -5.71 15.58 -10.53
CA ARG A 89 -5.10 16.68 -11.29
C ARG A 89 -4.55 17.77 -10.37
N ARG A 90 -5.35 18.23 -9.40
CA ARG A 90 -4.96 19.28 -8.45
C ARG A 90 -3.80 18.84 -7.57
N LEU A 91 -3.80 17.58 -7.13
CA LEU A 91 -2.72 17.00 -6.33
C LEU A 91 -1.41 16.93 -7.13
N ARG A 92 -1.46 16.55 -8.41
CA ARG A 92 -0.28 16.54 -9.30
C ARG A 92 0.28 17.95 -9.51
N GLU A 93 -0.58 18.93 -9.76
CA GLU A 93 -0.18 20.34 -9.88
C GLU A 93 0.40 20.88 -8.55
N ALA A 94 -0.16 20.51 -7.40
CA ALA A 94 0.38 20.87 -6.09
C ALA A 94 1.76 20.26 -5.84
N THR A 95 1.92 18.96 -6.09
CA THR A 95 3.21 18.25 -5.95
C THR A 95 4.30 18.86 -6.83
N ALA A 96 3.96 19.24 -8.07
CA ALA A 96 4.90 19.91 -8.98
C ALA A 96 5.32 21.31 -8.50
N ARG A 97 4.45 22.03 -7.78
CA ARG A 97 4.74 23.36 -7.23
C ARG A 97 5.53 23.30 -5.92
N THR A 98 5.21 22.35 -5.05
CA THR A 98 5.79 22.27 -3.70
C THR A 98 7.04 21.40 -3.65
N HIS A 99 7.27 20.55 -4.66
CA HIS A 99 8.35 19.55 -4.69
C HIS A 99 8.34 18.58 -3.49
N GLU A 100 7.21 18.47 -2.79
CA GLU A 100 7.05 17.58 -1.65
C GLU A 100 6.65 16.18 -2.10
N ALA A 101 7.27 15.14 -1.52
CA ALA A 101 7.05 13.76 -1.93
C ALA A 101 5.96 13.03 -1.12
N SER A 102 5.45 13.64 -0.04
CA SER A 102 4.45 13.02 0.84
C SER A 102 3.13 13.78 0.83
N PHE A 103 2.02 13.06 0.94
CA PHE A 103 0.68 13.65 0.92
C PHE A 103 0.48 14.69 2.03
N ALA A 104 0.91 14.40 3.28
CA ALA A 104 0.85 15.39 4.37
C ALA A 104 1.65 16.65 4.08
N ALA A 105 2.83 16.52 3.47
CA ALA A 105 3.66 17.67 3.17
C ALA A 105 3.09 18.50 2.02
N VAL A 106 2.56 17.85 0.97
CA VAL A 106 1.85 18.54 -0.12
C VAL A 106 0.62 19.27 0.42
N LEU A 107 -0.13 18.67 1.34
CA LEU A 107 -1.29 19.33 1.95
C LEU A 107 -0.90 20.50 2.85
N ALA A 108 0.17 20.34 3.63
CA ALA A 108 0.69 21.40 4.51
C ALA A 108 1.33 22.57 3.75
N SER A 109 1.73 22.36 2.49
CA SER A 109 2.32 23.37 1.61
C SER A 109 1.39 23.81 0.47
N TRP A 110 0.11 23.40 0.51
CA TRP A 110 -0.81 23.49 -0.62
C TRP A 110 -0.96 24.90 -1.22
N ASN A 111 -0.94 25.93 -0.36
CA ASN A 111 -1.06 27.34 -0.74
C ASN A 111 0.29 28.07 -0.78
N GLY A 112 1.42 27.35 -0.79
CA GLY A 112 2.77 27.94 -0.75
C GLY A 112 3.23 28.42 0.64
N GLN A 113 2.37 28.35 1.66
CA GLN A 113 2.76 28.53 3.06
C GLN A 113 3.13 27.18 3.67
N ASN A 114 4.13 27.13 4.56
CA ASN A 114 4.50 25.89 5.23
C ASN A 114 3.80 25.78 6.60
N PHE A 115 2.72 25.01 6.65
CA PHE A 115 1.97 24.76 7.87
C PHE A 115 2.55 23.57 8.67
N ASP A 116 3.69 23.78 9.34
CA ASP A 116 4.43 22.71 10.02
C ASP A 116 3.64 21.92 11.07
N VAL A 117 2.76 22.58 11.82
CA VAL A 117 1.90 21.91 12.82
C VAL A 117 0.93 20.95 12.12
N TRP A 118 0.27 21.41 11.05
CA TRP A 118 -0.65 20.59 10.26
C TRP A 118 0.07 19.45 9.57
N ARG A 119 1.30 19.68 9.06
CA ARG A 119 2.16 18.62 8.51
C ARG A 119 2.38 17.50 9.51
N ARG A 120 2.74 17.83 10.75
CA ARG A 120 3.01 16.85 11.82
C ARG A 120 1.76 16.08 12.21
N ILE A 121 0.62 16.77 12.35
CA ILE A 121 -0.66 16.13 12.67
C ILE A 121 -1.06 15.15 11.55
N ALA A 122 -1.03 15.59 10.29
CA ALA A 122 -1.36 14.74 9.16
C ALA A 122 -0.40 13.55 9.03
N ALA A 123 0.91 13.76 9.23
CA ALA A 123 1.90 12.69 9.23
C ALA A 123 1.64 11.66 10.35
N PHE A 124 1.29 12.12 11.56
CA PHE A 124 0.96 11.24 12.67
C PHE A 124 -0.30 10.41 12.41
N ILE A 125 -1.36 11.06 11.91
CA ILE A 125 -2.61 10.38 11.53
C ILE A 125 -2.33 9.32 10.46
N MET A 126 -1.60 9.67 9.39
CA MET A 126 -1.23 8.72 8.35
C MET A 126 -0.40 7.55 8.91
N LEU A 127 0.57 7.81 9.78
CA LEU A 127 1.39 6.75 10.39
C LEU A 127 0.53 5.78 11.19
N LEU A 128 -0.41 6.29 11.99
CA LEU A 128 -1.34 5.47 12.78
C LEU A 128 -2.20 4.58 11.89
N PHE A 129 -2.86 5.16 10.87
CA PHE A 129 -3.73 4.40 9.98
C PHE A 129 -2.94 3.42 9.10
N LEU A 130 -1.75 3.78 8.62
CA LEU A 130 -0.91 2.91 7.82
C LEU A 130 -0.33 1.76 8.67
N GLY A 131 -0.02 2.00 9.94
CA GLY A 131 0.36 0.97 10.89
C GLY A 131 -0.78 -0.03 11.15
N ALA A 132 -2.00 0.47 11.39
CA ALA A 132 -3.18 -0.38 11.53
C ALA A 132 -3.46 -1.19 10.26
N TYR A 133 -3.30 -0.56 9.08
CA TYR A 133 -3.43 -1.22 7.79
C TYR A 133 -2.39 -2.34 7.64
N ALA A 134 -1.11 -2.07 7.90
CA ALA A 134 -0.05 -3.09 7.83
C ALA A 134 -0.31 -4.27 8.77
N ALA A 135 -0.78 -4.01 9.99
CA ALA A 135 -1.18 -5.06 10.94
C ALA A 135 -2.34 -5.91 10.40
N ALA A 136 -3.33 -5.28 9.76
CA ALA A 136 -4.45 -5.98 9.12
C ALA A 136 -3.97 -6.88 7.95
N GLN A 137 -3.00 -6.41 7.15
CA GLN A 137 -2.40 -7.19 6.06
C GLN A 137 -1.66 -8.43 6.56
N ILE A 138 -0.85 -8.27 7.62
CA ILE A 138 -0.13 -9.39 8.25
C ILE A 138 -1.12 -10.43 8.81
N SER A 139 -2.19 -9.97 9.47
CA SER A 139 -3.25 -10.84 9.99
C SER A 139 -3.99 -11.58 8.86
N ALA A 140 -4.30 -10.89 7.77
CA ALA A 140 -4.89 -11.50 6.57
C ALA A 140 -3.97 -12.56 5.96
N GLY A 141 -2.65 -12.29 5.88
CA GLY A 141 -1.65 -13.26 5.43
C GLY A 141 -1.60 -14.52 6.30
N GLY A 142 -1.63 -14.37 7.63
CA GLY A 142 -1.70 -15.49 8.56
C GLY A 142 -2.95 -16.36 8.36
N LYS A 143 -4.12 -15.73 8.18
CA LYS A 143 -5.38 -16.44 7.87
C LYS A 143 -5.36 -17.14 6.51
N ALA A 144 -4.73 -16.52 5.51
CA ALA A 144 -4.56 -17.14 4.19
C ALA A 144 -3.70 -18.41 4.29
N LEU A 145 -2.59 -18.35 5.04
CA LEU A 145 -1.73 -19.53 5.29
C LEU A 145 -2.46 -20.62 6.06
N GLN A 146 -3.30 -20.26 7.03
CA GLN A 146 -4.16 -21.23 7.71
C GLN A 146 -5.11 -21.91 6.72
N GLY A 147 -5.80 -21.13 5.88
CA GLY A 147 -6.78 -21.66 4.92
C GLY A 147 -6.16 -22.57 3.85
N VAL A 148 -4.93 -22.28 3.40
CA VAL A 148 -4.27 -23.02 2.31
C VAL A 148 -3.41 -24.18 2.81
N LEU A 149 -2.72 -24.01 3.95
CA LEU A 149 -1.69 -24.93 4.43
C LEU A 149 -2.02 -25.56 5.79
N GLY A 150 -3.12 -25.15 6.43
CA GLY A 150 -3.50 -25.63 7.76
C GLY A 150 -2.59 -25.12 8.88
N TRP A 151 -1.79 -24.08 8.64
CA TRP A 151 -0.86 -23.54 9.62
C TRP A 151 -1.58 -22.80 10.75
N ASP A 152 -0.94 -22.73 11.92
CA ASP A 152 -1.38 -21.83 12.98
C ASP A 152 -1.33 -20.37 12.47
N PRO A 153 -2.42 -19.60 12.60
CA PRO A 153 -2.49 -18.22 12.10
C PRO A 153 -1.43 -17.29 12.67
N LYS A 154 -1.02 -17.48 13.93
CA LYS A 154 -0.02 -16.62 14.57
C LYS A 154 1.36 -16.92 13.99
N LEU A 155 1.70 -18.19 13.83
CA LEU A 155 2.94 -18.59 13.14
C LEU A 155 2.96 -18.10 11.70
N GLY A 156 1.85 -18.25 10.96
CA GLY A 156 1.72 -17.73 9.61
C GLY A 156 1.91 -16.21 9.53
N ALA A 157 1.30 -15.46 10.45
CA ALA A 157 1.46 -14.01 10.54
C ALA A 157 2.91 -13.60 10.81
N VAL A 158 3.62 -14.31 11.70
CA VAL A 158 5.05 -14.04 11.98
C VAL A 158 5.89 -14.25 10.73
N VAL A 159 5.70 -15.35 9.99
CA VAL A 159 6.42 -15.61 8.75
C VAL A 159 6.18 -14.50 7.72
N VAL A 160 4.92 -14.10 7.51
CA VAL A 160 4.56 -13.01 6.60
C VAL A 160 5.23 -11.70 7.04
N ALA A 161 5.17 -11.36 8.34
CA ALA A 161 5.79 -10.15 8.87
C ALA A 161 7.31 -10.14 8.66
N THR A 162 8.00 -11.25 8.98
CA THR A 162 9.45 -11.39 8.78
C THR A 162 9.82 -11.21 7.31
N MET A 163 9.07 -11.83 6.41
CA MET A 163 9.31 -11.69 4.97
C MET A 163 9.13 -10.24 4.50
N VAL A 164 8.05 -9.58 4.93
CA VAL A 164 7.77 -8.19 4.58
C VAL A 164 8.88 -7.27 5.07
N LEU A 165 9.31 -7.41 6.31
CA LEU A 165 10.41 -6.64 6.87
C LEU A 165 11.72 -6.91 6.11
N ALA A 166 12.03 -8.16 5.80
CA ALA A 166 13.26 -8.52 5.10
C ALA A 166 13.37 -7.85 3.73
N TYR A 167 12.32 -7.90 2.90
CA TYR A 167 12.37 -7.26 1.58
C TYR A 167 12.23 -5.73 1.67
N SER A 168 11.50 -5.19 2.65
CA SER A 168 11.32 -3.74 2.80
C SER A 168 12.57 -3.03 3.32
N ILE A 169 13.42 -3.74 4.09
CA ILE A 169 14.73 -3.21 4.51
C ILE A 169 15.74 -3.29 3.36
N ALA A 170 15.60 -4.28 2.48
CA ALA A 170 16.49 -4.46 1.36
C ALA A 170 16.25 -3.42 0.25
N GLY A 171 15.00 -3.24 -0.19
CA GLY A 171 14.63 -2.29 -1.25
C GLY A 171 14.71 -0.84 -0.80
#